data_AF-A0A950J5W8-F1
#
_entry.id   AF-A0A950J5W8-F1
#
_cell.length_a   1.000
_cell.length_b   1.000
_cell.length_c   1.000
_cell.angle_alpha   90.00
_cell.angle_beta   90.00
_cell.angle_gamma   90.00
#
_symmetry.space_group_name_H-M   'P 1'
#
loop_
_entity.id
_entity.type
_entity.pdbx_description
1 polymer ?
#
loop_
_entity_poly.entity_id
_entity_poly.type
_entity_poly.pdbx_seq_one_letter_code
_entity_poly.pdbx_strand_id
1 'polypeptide(L)'
;MQTIDLTKLRAFTRETGQPTHPEMLDTTPMEHVNEIEITEEHITVTYNERINRSYNANEIVHREWSYKYNDDPEFVRAIGKVIDLARKHLKDLPENIACPPGCAECCSGYEPFVSRGDVQRIADHLHLTYDQVFKDYVVPRKSADGFYVGYLRKVDDDIASKCIFLKGPRSGKYYCGIYPARPGDCRDFSPIGCEDVDTSLSRNARHEIGAPFMPRHRKQAHNGKRRSRR
;
A
#
# COMPACT_ATOMS: atom_id res chain seq x y z
N MET A 1 -31.73 -9.48 37.74
CA MET A 1 -31.27 -10.40 36.67
C MET A 1 -32.19 -10.18 35.48
N GLN A 2 -31.68 -9.63 34.37
CA GLN A 2 -32.44 -9.58 33.12
C GLN A 2 -32.56 -11.01 32.61
N THR A 3 -33.78 -11.49 32.39
CA THR A 3 -34.06 -12.80 31.82
C THR A 3 -33.62 -12.80 30.35
N ILE A 4 -32.67 -13.66 30.04
CA ILE A 4 -32.14 -13.83 28.69
C ILE A 4 -33.21 -14.48 27.80
N ASP A 5 -33.65 -13.78 26.74
CA ASP A 5 -34.65 -14.28 25.79
C ASP A 5 -34.00 -15.24 24.77
N LEU A 6 -34.25 -16.53 24.97
CA LEU A 6 -33.69 -17.62 24.17
C LEU A 6 -34.06 -17.55 22.67
N THR A 7 -35.17 -16.89 22.34
CA THR A 7 -35.63 -16.74 20.95
C THR A 7 -34.77 -15.72 20.21
N LYS A 8 -34.42 -14.62 20.89
CA LYS A 8 -33.52 -13.59 20.37
C LYS A 8 -32.09 -14.11 20.24
N LEU A 9 -31.64 -14.94 21.17
CA LEU A 9 -30.32 -15.59 21.11
C LEU A 9 -30.16 -16.50 19.89
N ARG A 10 -31.16 -17.31 19.57
CA ARG A 10 -31.14 -18.17 18.37
C ARG A 10 -31.14 -17.36 17.08
N ALA A 11 -31.88 -16.25 17.04
CA ALA A 11 -31.86 -15.35 15.90
C ALA A 11 -30.49 -14.67 15.74
N PHE A 12 -29.94 -14.17 16.85
CA PHE A 12 -28.64 -13.52 16.91
C PHE A 12 -27.50 -14.45 16.48
N THR A 13 -27.45 -15.70 16.96
CA THR A 13 -26.46 -16.70 16.52
C THR A 13 -26.53 -16.98 15.02
N ARG A 14 -27.73 -17.05 14.46
CA ARG A 14 -27.90 -17.29 13.03
C ARG A 14 -27.44 -16.09 12.19
N GLU A 15 -27.52 -14.88 12.74
CA GLU A 15 -27.07 -13.63 12.09
C GLU A 15 -25.57 -13.39 12.26
N THR A 16 -24.99 -13.70 13.43
CA THR A 16 -23.61 -13.33 13.79
C THR A 16 -22.64 -14.51 13.86
N GLY A 17 -23.14 -15.74 13.81
CA GLY A 17 -22.34 -16.96 13.99
C GLY A 17 -21.90 -17.24 15.43
N GLN A 18 -22.34 -16.45 16.41
CA GLN A 18 -21.92 -16.59 17.81
C GLN A 18 -22.63 -17.76 18.54
N PRO A 19 -21.99 -18.45 19.49
CA PRO A 19 -22.56 -19.63 20.16
C PRO A 19 -23.89 -19.34 20.90
N THR A 20 -24.89 -20.22 20.74
CA THR A 20 -26.24 -20.11 21.34
C THR A 20 -26.36 -20.70 22.74
N HIS A 21 -25.40 -21.54 23.14
CA HIS A 21 -25.38 -22.20 24.42
C HIS A 21 -25.00 -21.18 25.49
N PRO A 22 -25.88 -20.88 26.48
CA PRO A 22 -25.58 -19.89 27.53
C PRO A 22 -24.28 -20.18 28.28
N GLU A 23 -23.93 -21.45 28.42
CA GLU A 23 -22.67 -21.94 28.99
C GLU A 23 -21.42 -21.62 28.15
N MET A 24 -21.60 -21.29 26.87
CA MET A 24 -20.54 -20.88 25.94
C MET A 24 -20.50 -19.35 25.77
N LEU A 25 -21.42 -18.62 26.40
CA LEU A 25 -21.39 -17.16 26.42
C LEU A 25 -20.40 -16.71 27.49
N ASP A 26 -19.40 -15.94 27.09
CA ASP A 26 -18.59 -15.24 28.06
C ASP A 26 -19.41 -14.10 28.68
N THR A 27 -19.94 -14.33 29.88
CA THR A 27 -20.71 -13.33 30.64
C THR A 27 -19.83 -12.44 31.52
N THR A 28 -18.51 -12.63 31.48
CA THR A 28 -17.59 -11.85 32.32
C THR A 28 -17.34 -10.50 31.66
N PRO A 29 -17.41 -9.38 32.40
CA PRO A 29 -17.18 -8.07 31.81
C PRO A 29 -15.74 -7.97 31.29
N MET A 30 -15.58 -7.32 30.14
CA MET A 30 -14.26 -6.93 29.62
C MET A 30 -13.77 -5.72 30.40
N GLU A 31 -12.83 -5.93 31.34
CA GLU A 31 -12.32 -4.87 32.22
C GLU A 31 -10.97 -4.33 31.73
N HIS A 32 -10.10 -5.21 31.25
CA HIS A 32 -8.75 -4.87 30.81
C HIS A 32 -8.49 -5.44 29.42
N VAL A 33 -8.38 -4.57 28.41
CA VAL A 33 -7.98 -4.97 27.06
C VAL A 33 -6.46 -5.06 26.98
N ASN A 34 -5.95 -6.22 26.59
CA ASN A 34 -4.54 -6.52 26.46
C ASN A 34 -4.05 -6.34 25.02
N GLU A 35 -4.81 -6.86 24.06
CA GLU A 35 -4.46 -6.85 22.64
C GLU A 35 -5.73 -6.70 21.79
N ILE A 36 -5.60 -6.01 20.65
CA ILE A 36 -6.64 -5.92 19.64
C ILE A 36 -5.99 -6.27 18.30
N GLU A 37 -6.46 -7.35 17.68
CA GLU A 37 -6.10 -7.74 16.33
C GLU A 37 -7.25 -7.39 15.38
N ILE A 38 -6.95 -6.69 14.29
CA ILE A 38 -7.92 -6.30 13.26
C ILE A 38 -7.45 -6.87 11.93
N THR A 39 -8.27 -7.72 11.34
CA THR A 39 -8.08 -8.28 10.00
C THR A 39 -9.09 -7.67 9.02
N GLU A 40 -9.04 -8.08 7.75
CA GLU A 40 -10.00 -7.61 6.75
C GLU A 40 -11.46 -8.00 7.06
N GLU A 41 -11.70 -9.00 7.92
CA GLU A 41 -13.07 -9.48 8.22
C GLU A 41 -13.41 -9.55 9.70
N HIS A 42 -12.41 -9.70 10.56
CA HIS A 42 -12.60 -9.97 11.98
C HIS A 42 -11.83 -8.97 12.85
N ILE A 43 -12.43 -8.64 13.99
CA ILE A 43 -11.75 -8.03 15.12
C ILE A 43 -11.68 -9.05 16.24
N THR A 44 -10.49 -9.25 16.80
CA THR A 44 -10.26 -10.09 17.97
C THR A 44 -9.71 -9.23 19.09
N VAL A 45 -10.33 -9.32 20.26
CA VAL A 45 -9.91 -8.61 21.47
C VAL A 45 -9.47 -9.64 22.50
N THR A 46 -8.21 -9.57 22.90
CA THR A 46 -7.65 -10.32 24.02
C THR A 46 -7.77 -9.48 25.27
N TYR A 47 -8.34 -10.03 26.34
CA TYR A 47 -8.68 -9.27 27.54
C TYR A 47 -8.62 -10.10 28.82
N ASN A 48 -8.60 -9.39 29.95
CA ASN A 48 -8.58 -9.92 31.31
C ASN A 48 -7.45 -10.95 31.54
N GLU A 49 -6.26 -10.70 30.97
CA GLU A 49 -5.09 -11.54 31.18
C GLU A 49 -4.70 -11.60 32.66
N ARG A 50 -4.45 -12.81 33.16
CA ARG A 50 -3.94 -13.10 34.51
C ARG A 50 -2.71 -13.98 34.40
N ILE A 51 -1.62 -13.51 34.97
CA ILE A 51 -0.36 -14.27 35.06
C ILE A 51 -0.30 -14.93 36.44
N ASN A 52 -0.54 -16.23 36.49
CA ASN A 52 -0.31 -17.05 37.67
C ASN A 52 1.16 -17.46 37.71
N ARG A 53 1.93 -16.83 38.61
CA ARG A 53 3.34 -17.15 38.80
C ARG A 53 3.49 -18.31 39.76
N SER A 54 4.11 -19.40 39.33
CA SER A 54 4.52 -20.51 40.19
C SER A 54 6.05 -20.65 40.21
N TYR A 55 6.61 -21.33 41.22
CA TYR A 55 8.05 -21.45 41.43
C TYR A 55 8.83 -21.98 40.21
N ASN A 56 8.18 -22.77 39.34
CA ASN A 56 8.82 -23.43 38.19
C ASN A 56 8.18 -23.09 36.83
N ALA A 57 7.06 -22.36 36.80
CA ALA A 57 6.36 -21.99 35.56
C ALA A 57 5.43 -20.78 35.77
N ASN A 58 5.27 -19.96 34.73
CA ASN A 58 4.22 -18.95 34.68
C ASN A 58 3.10 -19.48 33.78
N GLU A 59 1.87 -19.46 34.28
CA GLU A 59 0.68 -19.74 33.50
C GLU A 59 -0.01 -18.40 33.19
N ILE A 60 -0.22 -18.11 31.90
CA ILE A 60 -0.93 -16.92 31.45
C ILE A 60 -2.32 -17.39 31.02
N VAL A 61 -3.34 -16.86 31.68
CA VAL A 61 -4.74 -17.13 31.34
C VAL A 61 -5.35 -15.83 30.84
N HIS A 62 -5.79 -15.80 29.60
CA HIS A 62 -6.50 -14.67 29.01
C HIS A 62 -7.84 -15.13 28.40
N ARG A 63 -8.65 -14.16 28.00
CA ARG A 63 -9.91 -14.40 27.30
C ARG A 63 -9.87 -13.72 25.95
N GLU A 64 -10.58 -14.31 24.99
CA GLU A 64 -10.64 -13.82 23.62
C GLU A 64 -12.10 -13.62 23.22
N TRP A 65 -12.37 -12.47 22.62
CA TRP A 65 -13.65 -12.18 21.97
C TRP A 65 -13.38 -11.86 20.50
N SER A 66 -13.98 -12.62 19.59
CA SER A 66 -13.83 -12.42 18.15
C SER A 66 -15.17 -12.12 17.50
N TYR A 67 -15.18 -11.17 16.58
CA TYR A 67 -16.38 -10.69 15.90
C TYR A 67 -16.12 -10.42 14.42
N LYS A 68 -16.97 -10.99 13.57
CA LYS A 68 -16.99 -10.72 12.13
C LYS A 68 -17.68 -9.38 11.90
N TYR A 69 -16.91 -8.33 11.70
CA TYR A 69 -17.42 -6.95 11.78
C TYR A 69 -17.90 -6.39 10.44
N ASN A 70 -17.57 -7.03 9.32
CA ASN A 70 -17.89 -6.53 7.97
C ASN A 70 -19.39 -6.40 7.69
N ASP A 71 -20.21 -7.18 8.38
CA ASP A 71 -21.66 -7.16 8.24
C ASP A 71 -22.33 -6.09 9.15
N ASP A 72 -21.55 -5.40 9.99
CA ASP A 72 -22.01 -4.33 10.88
C ASP A 72 -21.49 -2.95 10.40
N PRO A 73 -22.37 -2.10 9.84
CA PRO A 73 -21.98 -0.78 9.34
C PRO A 73 -21.42 0.16 10.40
N GLU A 74 -21.78 0.00 11.67
CA GLU A 74 -21.25 0.82 12.76
C GLU A 74 -19.79 0.46 13.04
N PHE A 75 -19.50 -0.84 13.15
CA PHE A 75 -18.14 -1.34 13.32
C PHE A 75 -17.24 -0.96 12.14
N VAL A 76 -17.70 -1.16 10.91
CA VAL A 76 -16.93 -0.77 9.71
C VAL A 76 -16.53 0.71 9.75
N ARG A 77 -17.46 1.59 10.15
CA ARG A 77 -17.15 3.03 10.32
C ARG A 77 -16.15 3.29 11.45
N ALA A 78 -16.25 2.58 12.56
CA ALA A 78 -15.34 2.72 13.70
C ALA A 78 -13.92 2.28 13.33
N ILE A 79 -13.77 1.10 12.71
CA ILE A 79 -12.49 0.57 12.23
C ILE A 79 -11.88 1.50 11.18
N GLY A 80 -12.69 2.03 10.25
CA GLY A 80 -12.25 3.04 9.29
C GLY A 80 -11.61 4.27 9.98
N LYS A 81 -12.20 4.76 11.07
CA LYS A 81 -11.62 5.87 11.84
C LYS A 81 -10.31 5.49 12.53
N VAL A 82 -10.18 4.26 13.04
CA VAL A 82 -8.92 3.78 13.63
C VAL A 82 -7.82 3.75 12.57
N ILE A 83 -8.12 3.25 11.37
CA ILE A 83 -7.19 3.24 10.23
C ILE A 83 -6.79 4.67 9.84
N ASP A 84 -7.74 5.60 9.77
CA ASP A 84 -7.45 7.00 9.46
C ASP A 84 -6.56 7.66 10.52
N LEU A 85 -6.78 7.36 11.80
CA LEU A 85 -5.91 7.82 12.89
C LEU A 85 -4.52 7.20 12.80
N ALA A 86 -4.42 5.89 12.56
CA ALA A 86 -3.14 5.21 12.38
C ALA A 86 -2.35 5.85 11.23
N ARG A 87 -3.00 6.11 10.08
CA ARG A 87 -2.41 6.82 8.93
C ARG A 87 -1.91 8.22 9.30
N LYS A 88 -2.63 8.95 10.15
CA LYS A 88 -2.21 10.28 10.62
C LYS A 88 -0.95 10.24 11.50
N HIS A 89 -0.74 9.14 12.23
CA HIS A 89 0.38 8.98 13.16
C HIS A 89 1.57 8.21 12.58
N LEU A 90 1.37 7.47 11.49
CA LEU A 90 2.44 6.93 10.67
C LEU A 90 3.25 8.10 10.10
N LYS A 91 4.53 8.13 10.44
CA LYS A 91 5.47 9.07 9.84
C LYS A 91 6.02 8.44 8.58
N ASP A 92 5.98 9.18 7.49
CA ASP A 92 6.73 8.82 6.28
C ASP A 92 8.21 8.63 6.62
N LEU A 93 8.90 7.79 5.85
CA LEU A 93 10.36 7.75 5.89
C LEU A 93 10.88 9.19 5.73
N PRO A 94 11.74 9.68 6.63
CA PRO A 94 12.25 11.04 6.50
C PRO A 94 12.96 11.15 5.16
N GLU A 95 12.74 12.27 4.46
CA GLU A 95 13.10 12.38 3.04
C GLU A 95 14.56 12.00 2.77
N ASN A 96 15.48 12.28 3.71
CA ASN A 96 16.91 11.90 3.66
C ASN A 96 17.17 10.40 3.45
N ILE A 97 16.23 9.53 3.84
CA ILE A 97 16.30 8.07 3.65
C ILE A 97 15.52 7.63 2.40
N ALA A 98 14.71 8.47 1.76
CA ALA A 98 13.98 8.07 0.54
C ALA A 98 14.91 7.92 -0.69
N CYS A 99 14.52 7.04 -1.62
CA CYS A 99 15.22 6.78 -2.89
C CYS A 99 15.63 8.10 -3.60
N PRO A 100 16.94 8.37 -3.81
CA PRO A 100 17.44 9.62 -4.36
C PRO A 100 17.15 9.78 -5.86
N PRO A 101 17.07 11.02 -6.38
CA PRO A 101 16.91 11.26 -7.80
C PRO A 101 18.18 10.75 -8.50
N GLY A 102 18.04 9.80 -9.42
CA GLY A 102 19.22 9.18 -10.06
C GLY A 102 19.37 7.68 -9.89
N CYS A 103 18.65 7.05 -8.94
CA CYS A 103 18.77 5.60 -8.71
C CYS A 103 18.04 4.76 -9.77
N ALA A 104 16.78 5.09 -10.06
CA ALA A 104 15.93 4.42 -11.06
C ALA A 104 15.65 2.92 -10.88
N GLU A 105 16.23 2.24 -9.89
CA GLU A 105 16.03 0.81 -9.63
C GLU A 105 14.54 0.43 -9.50
N CYS A 106 13.78 1.09 -8.63
CA CYS A 106 12.34 0.82 -8.49
C CYS A 106 11.55 1.14 -9.77
N CYS A 107 11.99 2.12 -10.55
CA CYS A 107 11.31 2.54 -11.76
C CYS A 107 11.45 1.53 -12.92
N SER A 108 12.32 0.52 -12.79
CA SER A 108 12.60 -0.47 -13.82
C SER A 108 11.71 -1.72 -13.78
N GLY A 109 11.02 -1.98 -12.66
CA GLY A 109 10.23 -3.20 -12.49
C GLY A 109 9.10 -3.14 -11.47
N TYR A 110 8.97 -2.06 -10.69
CA TYR A 110 7.89 -1.92 -9.70
C TYR A 110 6.66 -1.22 -10.28
N GLU A 111 5.46 -1.67 -9.90
CA GLU A 111 4.17 -1.05 -10.22
C GLU A 111 3.66 -0.26 -9.00
N PRO A 112 3.98 1.04 -8.90
CA PRO A 112 3.61 1.79 -7.71
C PRO A 112 2.11 2.05 -7.67
N PHE A 113 1.47 1.65 -6.58
CA PHE A 113 0.08 1.95 -6.30
C PHE A 113 -0.12 3.45 -6.05
N VAL A 114 -1.26 3.97 -6.48
CA VAL A 114 -1.62 5.37 -6.34
C VAL A 114 -2.97 5.54 -5.67
N SER A 115 -3.02 6.39 -4.65
CA SER A 115 -4.25 6.86 -4.03
C SER A 115 -4.86 8.01 -4.82
N ARG A 116 -6.09 8.42 -4.49
CA ARG A 116 -6.69 9.64 -5.05
C ARG A 116 -5.82 10.88 -4.81
N GLY A 117 -5.26 10.99 -3.61
CA GLY A 117 -4.38 12.10 -3.25
C GLY A 117 -3.08 12.13 -4.05
N ASP A 118 -2.53 10.96 -4.40
CA ASP A 118 -1.35 10.87 -5.26
C ASP A 118 -1.64 11.32 -6.68
N VAL A 119 -2.77 10.89 -7.25
CA VAL A 119 -3.19 11.31 -8.60
C VAL A 119 -3.39 12.83 -8.66
N GLN A 120 -4.03 13.42 -7.63
CA GLN A 120 -4.18 14.88 -7.55
C GLN A 120 -2.82 15.59 -7.46
N ARG A 121 -1.90 15.08 -6.63
CA ARG A 121 -0.56 15.66 -6.47
C ARG A 121 0.25 15.63 -7.78
N ILE A 122 0.11 14.56 -8.56
CA ILE A 122 0.72 14.46 -9.89
C ILE A 122 0.05 15.45 -10.85
N ALA A 123 -1.27 15.57 -10.82
CA ALA A 123 -2.02 16.52 -11.64
C ALA A 123 -1.59 17.97 -11.39
N ASP A 124 -1.49 18.37 -10.12
CA ASP A 124 -1.02 19.70 -9.71
C ASP A 124 0.41 19.96 -10.21
N HIS A 125 1.28 18.95 -10.17
CA HIS A 125 2.66 19.04 -10.63
C HIS A 125 2.80 19.15 -12.15
N LEU A 126 1.97 18.41 -12.90
CA LEU A 126 1.98 18.40 -14.37
C LEU A 126 1.13 19.52 -14.98
N HIS A 127 0.41 20.30 -14.16
CA HIS A 127 -0.59 21.28 -14.59
C HIS A 127 -1.69 20.65 -15.47
N LEU A 128 -2.10 19.45 -15.09
CA LEU A 128 -3.19 18.70 -15.72
C LEU A 128 -4.35 18.58 -14.73
N THR A 129 -5.53 18.21 -15.23
CA THR A 129 -6.66 17.85 -14.37
C THR A 129 -6.48 16.44 -13.81
N TYR A 130 -7.15 16.15 -12.69
CA TYR A 130 -7.21 14.81 -12.12
C TYR A 130 -7.62 13.76 -13.16
N ASP A 131 -8.69 14.03 -13.92
CA ASP A 131 -9.24 13.08 -14.90
C ASP A 131 -8.26 12.80 -16.05
N GLN A 132 -7.53 13.81 -16.51
CA GLN A 132 -6.46 13.64 -17.51
C GLN A 132 -5.36 12.75 -16.95
N VAL A 133 -4.89 13.01 -15.73
CA VAL A 133 -3.82 12.20 -15.14
C VAL A 133 -4.28 10.76 -14.91
N PHE A 134 -5.48 10.59 -14.38
CA PHE A 134 -6.05 9.28 -14.13
C PHE A 134 -6.19 8.47 -15.43
N LYS A 135 -6.66 9.10 -16.51
CA LYS A 135 -6.82 8.45 -17.80
C LYS A 135 -5.47 8.08 -18.43
N ASP A 136 -4.54 9.03 -18.46
CA ASP A 136 -3.33 8.92 -19.27
C ASP A 136 -2.21 8.16 -18.55
N TYR A 137 -2.11 8.30 -17.22
CA TYR A 137 -0.99 7.80 -16.44
C TYR A 137 -1.33 6.75 -15.38
N VAL A 138 -2.60 6.40 -15.19
CA VAL A 138 -3.02 5.39 -14.20
C VAL A 138 -3.71 4.22 -14.90
N VAL A 139 -3.36 3.01 -14.47
CA VAL A 139 -4.12 1.80 -14.80
C VAL A 139 -5.10 1.55 -13.64
N PRO A 140 -6.43 1.61 -13.88
CA PRO A 140 -7.42 1.51 -12.81
C PRO A 140 -7.39 0.13 -12.13
N ARG A 141 -7.22 0.13 -10.81
CA ARG A 141 -7.31 -1.06 -9.96
C ARG A 141 -7.65 -0.62 -8.54
N LYS A 142 -8.91 -0.80 -8.15
CA LYS A 142 -9.37 -0.42 -6.81
C LYS A 142 -8.88 -1.43 -5.78
N SER A 143 -8.37 -0.96 -4.65
CA SER A 143 -8.17 -1.80 -3.46
C SER A 143 -9.50 -2.13 -2.80
N ALA A 144 -9.53 -3.16 -1.95
CA ALA A 144 -10.72 -3.58 -1.21
C ALA A 144 -11.29 -2.45 -0.32
N ASP A 145 -10.41 -1.64 0.27
CA ASP A 145 -10.76 -0.48 1.11
C ASP A 145 -11.00 0.82 0.30
N GLY A 146 -10.81 0.78 -1.02
CA GLY A 146 -10.97 1.94 -1.91
C GLY A 146 -9.91 3.03 -1.76
N PHE A 147 -8.87 2.82 -0.95
CA PHE A 147 -7.78 3.78 -0.76
C PHE A 147 -6.92 3.96 -2.02
N TYR A 148 -6.52 2.85 -2.63
CA TYR A 148 -5.83 2.85 -3.92
C TYR A 148 -6.83 2.82 -5.06
N VAL A 149 -6.57 3.64 -6.08
CA VAL A 149 -7.41 3.74 -7.28
C VAL A 149 -6.79 3.05 -8.49
N GLY A 150 -5.51 2.71 -8.41
CA GLY A 150 -4.78 2.02 -9.47
C GLY A 150 -3.29 2.00 -9.21
N TYR A 151 -2.54 1.80 -10.28
CA TYR A 151 -1.08 1.89 -10.30
C TYR A 151 -0.61 2.72 -11.49
N LEU A 152 0.61 3.26 -11.40
CA LEU A 152 1.16 4.06 -12.49
C LEU A 152 1.40 3.21 -13.73
N ARG A 153 1.01 3.75 -14.88
CA ARG A 153 1.20 3.12 -16.19
C ARG A 153 2.70 2.93 -16.48
N LYS A 154 3.01 1.81 -17.12
CA LYS A 154 4.33 1.52 -17.67
C LYS A 154 4.44 2.01 -19.12
N VAL A 155 5.64 2.00 -19.69
CA VAL A 155 5.83 2.35 -21.11
C VAL A 155 5.15 1.31 -22.02
N ASP A 156 5.21 0.04 -21.62
CA ASP A 156 4.58 -1.10 -22.30
C ASP A 156 3.77 -1.94 -21.31
N ASP A 157 2.93 -2.85 -21.80
CA ASP A 157 2.10 -3.73 -20.94
C ASP A 157 2.88 -4.87 -20.24
N ASP A 158 4.21 -4.91 -20.41
CA ASP A 158 5.08 -5.86 -19.69
C ASP A 158 5.33 -5.38 -18.26
N ILE A 159 5.22 -6.29 -17.29
CA ILE A 159 5.49 -6.01 -15.87
C ILE A 159 6.94 -5.58 -15.64
N ALA A 160 7.87 -6.09 -16.45
CA ALA A 160 9.28 -5.70 -16.48
C ALA A 160 9.51 -4.38 -17.23
N SER A 161 8.46 -3.75 -17.77
CA SER A 161 8.57 -2.45 -18.41
C SER A 161 8.75 -1.35 -17.37
N LYS A 162 9.33 -0.26 -17.87
CA LYS A 162 9.73 0.91 -17.08
C LYS A 162 8.51 1.76 -16.76
N CYS A 163 8.56 2.45 -15.62
CA CYS A 163 7.57 3.47 -15.29
C CYS A 163 7.53 4.57 -16.38
N ILE A 164 6.34 5.05 -16.75
CA ILE A 164 6.14 6.11 -17.76
C ILE A 164 6.84 7.44 -17.41
N PHE A 165 7.11 7.66 -16.13
CA PHE A 165 7.83 8.83 -15.63
C PHE A 165 9.34 8.62 -15.51
N LEU A 166 9.85 7.43 -15.85
CA LEU A 166 11.30 7.21 -15.93
C LEU A 166 11.85 7.89 -17.18
N LYS A 167 12.71 8.88 -16.98
CA LYS A 167 13.31 9.68 -18.06
C LYS A 167 14.77 9.31 -18.26
N GLY A 168 15.19 9.40 -19.52
CA GLY A 168 16.57 9.25 -19.97
C GLY A 168 17.42 10.50 -19.69
N PRO A 169 18.73 10.43 -19.94
CA PRO A 169 19.71 11.24 -19.24
C PRO A 169 19.70 12.72 -19.59
N ARG A 170 19.56 13.57 -18.56
CA ARG A 170 20.02 14.96 -18.58
C ARG A 170 21.55 15.05 -18.31
N SER A 171 22.12 14.03 -17.66
CA SER A 171 23.51 13.96 -17.14
C SER A 171 24.27 12.67 -17.51
N GLY A 172 23.63 11.73 -18.23
CA GLY A 172 24.13 10.37 -18.46
C GLY A 172 23.43 9.31 -17.60
N LYS A 173 22.64 9.72 -16.59
CA LYS A 173 21.90 8.85 -15.66
C LYS A 173 20.38 9.03 -15.71
N TYR A 174 19.62 8.03 -15.27
CA TYR A 174 18.15 8.03 -15.27
C TYR A 174 17.56 8.93 -14.17
N TYR A 175 16.41 9.56 -14.40
CA TYR A 175 15.72 10.32 -13.35
C TYR A 175 14.19 10.17 -13.42
N CYS A 176 13.52 10.47 -12.32
CA CYS A 176 12.05 10.48 -12.26
C CYS A 176 11.52 11.87 -12.65
N GLY A 177 10.71 11.94 -13.70
CA GLY A 177 10.14 13.20 -14.19
C GLY A 177 9.14 13.85 -13.24
N ILE A 178 8.64 13.11 -12.23
CA ILE A 178 7.72 13.59 -11.21
C ILE A 178 8.32 13.46 -9.80
N TYR A 179 9.65 13.49 -9.65
CA TYR A 179 10.33 13.20 -8.39
C TYR A 179 9.73 13.93 -7.16
N PRO A 180 9.42 15.25 -7.22
CA PRO A 180 8.78 15.96 -6.10
C PRO A 180 7.32 15.53 -5.84
N ALA A 181 6.62 15.08 -6.87
CA ALA A 181 5.22 14.68 -6.85
C ALA A 181 5.02 13.16 -6.82
N ARG A 182 6.06 12.38 -6.48
CA ARG A 182 5.99 10.92 -6.41
C ARG A 182 4.85 10.45 -5.49
N PRO A 183 4.13 9.37 -5.88
CA PRO A 183 3.17 8.69 -5.01
C PRO A 183 3.78 8.27 -3.67
N GLY A 184 2.95 8.08 -2.65
CA GLY A 184 3.38 7.54 -1.35
C GLY A 184 4.22 6.26 -1.50
N ASP A 185 3.73 5.32 -2.29
CA ASP A 185 4.39 4.03 -2.55
C ASP A 185 5.80 4.17 -3.17
N CYS A 186 6.02 5.23 -3.97
CA CYS A 186 7.36 5.54 -4.49
C CYS A 186 8.28 6.23 -3.47
N ARG A 187 7.72 6.91 -2.46
CA ARG A 187 8.47 7.58 -1.39
C ARG A 187 8.92 6.60 -0.32
N ASP A 188 8.16 5.53 -0.12
CA ASP A 188 8.45 4.46 0.84
C ASP A 188 9.56 3.52 0.36
N PHE A 189 9.94 3.60 -0.92
CA PHE A 189 11.01 2.78 -1.47
C PHE A 189 12.37 3.18 -0.88
N SER A 190 12.95 2.22 -0.14
CA SER A 190 14.26 2.35 0.49
C SER A 190 15.40 2.35 -0.56
N PRO A 191 16.44 3.17 -0.39
CA PRO A 191 17.58 3.25 -1.29
C PRO A 191 18.59 2.10 -1.11
N ILE A 192 18.31 1.09 -0.29
CA ILE A 192 19.17 -0.08 -0.14
C ILE A 192 19.28 -0.78 -1.51
N GLY A 193 20.46 -0.73 -2.13
CA GLY A 193 20.73 -1.20 -3.49
C GLY A 193 20.96 -0.10 -4.54
N CYS A 194 20.79 1.19 -4.19
CA CYS A 194 21.12 2.30 -5.07
C CYS A 194 22.61 2.63 -5.02
N GLU A 195 23.46 1.87 -5.73
CA GLU A 195 24.91 2.07 -5.73
C GLU A 195 25.39 3.15 -6.73
N ASP A 196 24.64 3.41 -7.81
CA ASP A 196 25.04 4.33 -8.89
C ASP A 196 24.19 5.62 -8.97
N VAL A 197 23.91 6.23 -7.82
CA VAL A 197 23.09 7.45 -7.73
C VAL A 197 23.74 8.65 -8.42
N ASP A 198 22.95 9.46 -9.12
CA ASP A 198 23.38 10.77 -9.60
C ASP A 198 23.28 11.83 -8.50
N THR A 199 24.39 12.08 -7.81
CA THR A 199 24.45 13.09 -6.73
C THR A 199 24.33 14.53 -7.21
N SER A 200 24.40 14.78 -8.53
CA SER A 200 24.20 16.11 -9.11
C SER A 200 22.73 16.51 -9.23
N LEU A 201 21.80 15.54 -9.13
CA LEU A 201 20.37 15.80 -9.17
C LEU A 201 19.87 16.25 -7.79
N SER A 202 19.33 17.46 -7.72
CA SER A 202 18.64 17.93 -6.52
C SER A 202 17.26 17.30 -6.39
N ARG A 203 16.89 16.90 -5.17
CA ARG A 203 15.58 16.35 -4.82
C ARG A 203 14.42 17.32 -5.05
N ASN A 204 14.71 18.62 -5.00
CA ASN A 204 13.73 19.69 -5.14
C ASN A 204 13.76 20.34 -6.52
N ALA A 205 14.63 19.87 -7.43
CA ALA A 205 14.67 20.41 -8.77
C ALA A 205 13.40 20.02 -9.54
N ARG A 206 12.83 21.00 -10.26
CA ARG A 206 11.88 20.70 -11.33
C ARG A 206 12.67 20.06 -12.47
N HIS A 207 12.48 18.76 -12.67
CA HIS A 207 13.05 18.08 -13.82
C HIS A 207 12.16 18.36 -15.03
N GLU A 208 12.76 18.76 -16.16
CA GLU A 208 12.00 18.98 -17.39
C GLU A 208 11.27 17.70 -17.80
N ILE A 209 9.99 17.85 -18.11
CA ILE A 209 9.15 16.76 -18.61
C ILE A 209 9.60 16.48 -20.06
N GLY A 210 10.56 15.58 -20.20
CA GLY A 210 11.02 15.11 -21.51
C GLY A 210 10.12 14.02 -22.09
N ALA A 211 10.32 13.71 -23.38
CA ALA A 211 9.72 12.52 -23.98
C ALA A 211 10.08 11.26 -23.15
N PRO A 212 9.18 10.27 -23.05
CA PRO A 212 9.52 8.96 -22.49
C PRO A 212 10.81 8.43 -23.14
N PHE A 213 11.58 7.62 -22.40
CA PHE A 213 12.74 6.95 -22.97
C PHE A 213 12.33 6.16 -24.21
N MET A 214 12.78 6.59 -25.39
CA MET A 214 12.74 5.78 -26.61
C MET A 214 14.07 5.02 -26.70
N PRO A 215 14.09 3.67 -26.53
CA PRO A 215 15.31 2.93 -26.77
C PRO A 215 15.79 3.19 -28.19
N ARG A 216 17.10 3.45 -28.36
CA ARG A 216 17.69 3.35 -29.70
C ARG A 216 17.43 1.93 -30.19
N HIS A 217 16.51 1.76 -31.14
CA HIS A 217 16.43 0.52 -31.90
C HIS A 217 17.83 0.26 -32.44
N ARG A 218 18.48 -0.79 -31.92
CA ARG A 218 19.75 -1.27 -32.44
C ARG A 218 19.45 -1.60 -33.89
N LYS A 219 19.94 -0.77 -34.84
CA LYS A 219 19.83 -1.06 -36.27
C LYS A 219 20.31 -2.51 -36.42
N GLN A 220 19.42 -3.40 -36.84
CA GLN A 220 19.81 -4.76 -37.18
C GLN A 220 20.99 -4.62 -38.14
N ALA A 221 22.14 -5.18 -37.74
CA ALA A 221 23.29 -5.22 -38.60
C ALA A 221 22.85 -5.95 -39.88
N HIS A 222 22.71 -5.21 -40.98
CA HIS A 222 22.58 -5.81 -42.29
C HIS A 222 23.88 -6.57 -42.53
N ASN A 223 23.86 -7.87 -42.23
CA ASN A 223 24.95 -8.78 -42.55
C ASN A 223 25.17 -8.73 -44.06
N GLY A 224 26.28 -8.11 -44.46
CA GLY A 224 26.70 -8.00 -45.84
C GLY A 224 26.89 -9.39 -46.45
N LYS A 225 25.96 -9.80 -47.32
CA LYS A 225 26.25 -10.85 -48.30
C LYS A 225 27.22 -10.28 -49.34
N ARG A 226 28.51 -10.51 -49.11
CA ARG A 226 29.53 -10.52 -50.16
C ARG A 226 29.06 -11.46 -51.27
N ARG A 227 28.60 -10.91 -52.39
CA ARG A 227 28.54 -11.62 -53.68
C ARG A 227 29.97 -11.71 -54.22
N SER A 228 30.61 -12.86 -54.06
CA SER A 228 31.74 -13.22 -54.92
C SER A 228 31.20 -13.53 -56.31
N ARG A 229 31.67 -12.77 -57.29
CA ARG A 229 31.49 -13.06 -58.72
C ARG A 229 32.29 -14.32 -59.08
N ARG A 230 31.66 -15.25 -59.77
CA ARG A 230 32.29 -16.10 -60.79
C ARG A 230 31.70 -15.69 -62.13
#